data_AF-C0R9E8-F1
#
_entry.id   AF-C0R9E8-F1
#
_cell.length_a   1.000
_cell.length_b   1.000
_cell.length_c   1.000
_cell.angle_alpha   90.00
_cell.angle_beta   90.00
_cell.angle_gamma   90.00
#
_symmetry.space_group_name_H-M   'P 1'
#
loop_
_entity.id
_entity.type
_entity.pdbx_description
1 polymer ?
#
loop_
_entity_poly.entity_id
_entity_poly.type
_entity_poly.pdbx_seq_one_letter_code
_entity_poly.pdbx_strand_id
1 'polypeptide(L)' 'MHFEQNIDFKSINYWAEIIKDYFKRNNRLKDLQDFEKFMAFKRTSYGPSPLLFFCTLKEDKQFDYIFAA' A
#
# COMPACT_ATOMS: atom_id res chain seq x y z
N MET A 1 -11.95 -0.35 -20.35
CA MET A 1 -11.13 0.74 -19.77
C MET A 1 -11.91 1.30 -18.57
N HIS A 2 -11.76 0.68 -17.38
CA HIS A 2 -12.61 0.98 -16.19
C HIS A 2 -11.85 1.63 -15.03
N PHE A 3 -10.54 1.85 -15.17
CA PHE A 3 -9.71 2.41 -14.09
C PHE A 3 -10.07 3.86 -13.74
N GLU A 4 -10.58 4.63 -14.70
CA GLU A 4 -10.94 6.04 -14.47
C GLU A 4 -12.32 6.24 -13.84
N GLN A 5 -13.20 5.23 -13.89
CA GLN A 5 -14.59 5.36 -13.44
C GLN A 5 -14.73 5.26 -11.92
N ASN A 6 -13.75 4.65 -11.23
CA ASN A 6 -13.80 4.48 -9.79
C ASN A 6 -12.84 5.47 -9.11
N ILE A 7 -13.41 6.55 -8.55
CA ILE A 7 -12.65 7.63 -7.91
C ILE A 7 -11.78 7.12 -6.76
N ASP A 8 -12.18 6.01 -6.13
CA ASP A 8 -11.48 5.37 -5.04
C ASP A 8 -10.09 4.88 -5.43
N PHE A 9 -9.86 4.49 -6.69
CA PHE A 9 -8.54 4.07 -7.16
C PHE A 9 -7.50 5.21 -7.17
N LYS A 10 -7.95 6.46 -7.11
CA LYS A 10 -7.09 7.64 -6.95
C LYS A 10 -6.69 7.85 -5.48
N SER A 11 -7.30 7.14 -4.53
CA SER A 11 -7.06 7.29 -3.10
C SER A 11 -5.99 6.33 -2.61
N ILE A 12 -4.94 6.87 -2.01
CA ILE A 12 -3.95 6.06 -1.28
C ILE A 12 -4.60 5.33 -0.10
N ASN A 13 -5.56 5.95 0.57
CA ASN A 13 -6.22 5.33 1.72
C ASN A 13 -7.00 4.09 1.31
N TYR A 14 -7.63 4.11 0.14
CA TYR A 14 -8.31 2.94 -0.40
C TYR A 14 -7.34 1.75 -0.58
N TRP A 15 -6.20 1.98 -1.22
CA TRP A 15 -5.18 0.94 -1.39
C TRP A 15 -4.55 0.50 -0.07
N ALA A 16 -4.31 1.44 0.85
CA ALA A 16 -3.76 1.13 2.17
C ALA A 16 -4.70 0.22 2.97
N GLU A 17 -6.01 0.46 2.94
CA GLU A 17 -6.97 -0.41 3.65
C GLU A 17 -7.03 -1.82 3.05
N ILE A 18 -6.96 -1.96 1.72
CA ILE A 18 -6.86 -3.29 1.07
C ILE A 18 -5.64 -4.07 1.58
N ILE A 19 -4.48 -3.41 1.65
CA ILE A 19 -3.23 -4.04 2.12
C ILE A 19 -3.32 -4.38 3.61
N LYS A 20 -3.84 -3.48 4.45
CA LYS A 20 -4.04 -3.76 5.88
C LYS A 20 -4.98 -4.94 6.10
N ASP A 21 -6.07 -5.00 5.34
CA ASP A 21 -7.03 -6.09 5.45
C ASP A 21 -6.45 -7.43 5.00
N TYR A 22 -5.59 -7.43 3.99
CA TYR A 22 -4.79 -8.60 3.64
C TYR A 22 -3.94 -9.07 4.83
N PHE A 23 -3.23 -8.17 5.53
CA PHE A 23 -2.42 -8.56 6.69
C PHE A 23 -3.27 -9.11 7.84
N LYS A 24 -4.39 -8.45 8.16
CA LYS A 24 -5.32 -8.90 9.20
C LYS A 24 -5.85 -10.31 8.89
N ARG A 25 -6.32 -10.54 7.66
CA ARG A 25 -6.89 -11.84 7.23
C ARG A 25 -5.87 -12.98 7.27
N ASN A 26 -4.59 -12.68 7.11
CA ASN A 26 -3.50 -13.65 7.12
C ASN A 26 -2.75 -13.72 8.46
N ASN A 27 -3.28 -13.13 9.54
CA ASN A 27 -2.64 -13.07 10.87
C ASN A 27 -1.21 -12.50 10.86
N ARG A 28 -0.94 -11.56 9.93
CA ARG A 28 0.37 -10.93 9.72
C ARG A 28 0.51 -9.63 10.52
N LEU A 29 0.42 -9.72 11.85
CA LEU A 29 0.43 -8.54 12.73
C LEU A 29 1.72 -7.71 12.64
N LYS A 30 2.87 -8.36 12.47
CA LYS A 30 4.15 -7.66 12.31
C LYS A 30 4.18 -6.86 11.01
N ASP A 31 3.77 -7.46 9.89
CA ASP A 31 3.70 -6.78 8.60
C ASP A 31 2.72 -5.60 8.64
N LEU A 32 1.60 -5.74 9.35
CA LEU A 32 0.66 -4.64 9.58
C LEU A 32 1.32 -3.46 10.31
N GLN A 33 2.03 -3.72 11.42
CA GLN A 33 2.71 -2.68 12.18
C GLN A 33 3.82 -2.01 11.37
N ASP A 34 4.61 -2.80 10.65
CA ASP A 34 5.70 -2.25 9.84
C ASP A 34 5.16 -1.50 8.60
N PHE A 35 4.00 -1.90 8.07
CA PHE A 35 3.28 -1.15 7.03
C PHE A 35 2.71 0.18 7.54
N GLU A 36 2.18 0.23 8.77
CA GLU A 36 1.74 1.47 9.38
C GLU A 36 2.92 2.44 9.59
N LYS A 37 4.10 1.93 9.99
CA LYS A 37 5.33 2.72 10.04
C LYS A 37 5.73 3.20 8.65
N PHE A 38 5.74 2.33 7.65
CA PHE A 38 6.02 2.70 6.26
C PHE A 38 5.13 3.86 5.80
N MET A 39 3.81 3.77 6.04
CA MET A 39 2.84 4.80 5.69
C MET A 39 3.18 6.14 6.32
N ALA A 40 3.56 6.16 7.60
CA ALA A 40 3.94 7.37 8.31
C ALA A 40 5.27 7.96 7.81
N PHE A 41 6.31 7.13 7.64
CA PHE A 41 7.66 7.59 7.31
C PHE A 41 7.86 7.94 5.83
N LYS A 42 7.15 7.29 4.92
CA LYS A 42 7.32 7.47 3.47
C LYS A 42 6.31 8.42 2.83
N ARG A 43 5.44 9.06 3.63
CA ARG A 43 4.38 9.96 3.14
C ARG A 43 4.88 11.06 2.22
N THR A 44 6.05 11.62 2.51
CA THR A 44 6.68 12.66 1.68
C THR A 44 7.24 12.12 0.37
N SER A 45 7.60 10.83 0.30
CA SER A 45 8.12 10.18 -0.90
C SER A 45 7.03 9.90 -1.92
N TYR A 46 5.89 9.36 -1.48
CA TYR A 46 4.82 8.98 -2.40
C TYR A 46 3.72 10.04 -2.59
N GLY A 47 3.62 11.03 -1.69
CA GLY A 47 2.68 12.13 -1.81
C GLY A 47 1.22 11.66 -1.90
N PRO A 48 0.38 12.26 -2.77
CA PRO A 48 -0.99 11.81 -3.02
C PRO A 48 -1.11 10.79 -4.18
N SER A 49 -0.01 10.41 -4.83
CA SER A 49 -0.05 9.58 -6.04
C SER A 49 -0.09 8.07 -5.69
N PRO A 50 -1.14 7.33 -6.08
CA PRO A 50 -1.17 5.87 -5.92
C PRO A 50 -0.02 5.16 -6.65
N LEU A 51 0.40 5.68 -7.81
CA LEU A 51 1.52 5.12 -8.56
C LEU A 51 2.82 5.23 -7.76
N LEU A 52 3.12 6.43 -7.24
CA LEU A 52 4.31 6.62 -6.42
C LEU A 52 4.22 5.82 -5.12
N PHE A 53 3.01 5.64 -4.55
CA PHE A 53 2.79 4.80 -3.39
C PHE A 53 3.23 3.36 -3.64
N PHE A 54 2.79 2.75 -4.75
CA PHE A 54 3.22 1.41 -5.11
C PHE A 54 4.70 1.32 -5.48
N CYS A 55 5.27 2.33 -6.15
CA CYS A 55 6.71 2.39 -6.42
C CYS A 55 7.52 2.39 -5.12
N THR A 56 7.19 3.28 -4.18
CA THR A 56 7.88 3.36 -2.89
C THR A 56 7.67 2.09 -2.05
N LEU A 57 6.49 1.47 -2.12
CA LEU A 57 6.22 0.20 -1.42
C LEU A 57 7.07 -0.94 -1.98
N LYS A 58 7.29 -0.97 -3.29
CA LYS A 58 8.14 -1.97 -3.97
C LYS A 58 9.63 -1.78 -3.71
N GLU A 59 10.09 -0.56 -3.43
CA GLU A 59 11.49 -0.32 -3.03
C GLU A 59 11.80 -0.89 -1.64
N ASP A 60 10.79 -1.02 -0.79
CA ASP A 60 10.92 -1.62 0.52
C ASP A 60 10.79 -3.14 0.43
N LYS A 61 11.95 -3.81 0.32
CA LYS A 61 12.08 -5.26 0.13
C LYS A 61 11.25 -6.10 1.09
N GLN A 62 10.91 -5.57 2.26
CA GLN A 62 10.06 -6.30 3.20
C GLN A 62 8.67 -6.60 2.62
N PHE A 63 8.18 -5.82 1.65
CA PHE A 63 6.86 -5.97 1.04
C PHE A 63 6.90 -6.59 -0.36
N ASP A 64 8.04 -7.09 -0.83
CA ASP A 64 8.18 -7.68 -2.17
C ASP A 64 7.15 -8.77 -2.46
N TYR A 65 6.75 -9.54 -1.44
CA TYR A 65 5.75 -10.60 -1.57
C TYR A 65 4.35 -10.10 -1.94
N ILE A 66 4.02 -8.81 -1.73
CA ILE A 66 2.77 -8.20 -2.18
C ILE A 66 2.73 -8.13 -3.72
N PHE A 67 3.90 -8.08 -4.35
CA PHE A 67 4.07 -8.00 -5.80
C PHE A 67 4.47 -9.34 -6.44
N ALA A 68 4.62 -10.41 -5.64
CA ALA A 68 4.89 -11.74 -6.14
C ALA A 68 3.59 -12.33 -6.74
N ALA A 69 3.57 -12.45 -8.06
CA ALA A 69 2.51 -13.09 -8.84
C ALA A 69 2.80 -14.58 -9.05
#